data_AF-A0A973YNZ6-F1
#
_entry.id   AF-A0A973YNZ6-F1
#
_cell.length_a   1.000
_cell.length_b   1.000
_cell.length_c   1.000
_cell.angle_alpha   90.00
_cell.angle_beta   90.00
_cell.angle_gamma   90.00
#
_symmetry.space_group_name_H-M   'P 1'
#
loop_
_entity.id
_entity.type
_entity.pdbx_description
1 polymer ?
#
loop_
_entity_poly.entity_id
_entity_poly.type
_entity_poly.pdbx_seq_one_letter_code
_entity_poly.pdbx_strand_id
1 'polypeptide(L)'
;MTMDASIYRTSISHVRRTPLKNAFTYRSYSWFVDVDRLPRLPFLLRPLAAFRAADHLGDPEAGIRSNVERYLRTEGIEPDGGPIHMLASARVFGYVFNPLTLFWCYRSSGELQCV
;
A
#
# COMPACT_ATOMS: atom_id res chain seq x y z
N MET A 1 -7.78 17.02 6.83
CA MET A 1 -8.64 16.78 5.65
C MET A 1 -8.75 15.28 5.47
N THR A 2 -9.97 14.76 5.44
CA THR A 2 -10.27 13.34 5.18
C THR A 2 -10.10 13.06 3.69
N MET A 3 -9.33 12.03 3.35
CA MET A 3 -9.18 11.60 1.96
C MET A 3 -10.07 10.39 1.70
N ASP A 4 -10.89 10.46 0.65
CA ASP A 4 -11.64 9.30 0.19
C ASP A 4 -10.74 8.34 -0.58
N ALA A 5 -11.01 7.04 -0.43
CA ALA A 5 -10.31 6.00 -1.18
C ALA A 5 -10.42 6.27 -2.70
N SER A 6 -9.28 6.21 -3.38
CA SER A 6 -9.17 6.53 -4.80
C SER A 6 -8.50 5.39 -5.56
N ILE A 7 -8.88 5.20 -6.83
CA ILE A 7 -8.27 4.17 -7.69
C ILE A 7 -7.49 4.86 -8.80
N TYR A 8 -6.21 4.51 -8.91
CA TYR A 8 -5.30 5.01 -9.92
C TYR A 8 -5.08 3.93 -10.98
N ARG A 9 -5.19 4.30 -12.25
CA ARG A 9 -4.77 3.44 -13.35
C ARG A 9 -3.25 3.41 -13.40
N THR A 10 -2.66 2.22 -13.35
CA THR A 10 -1.20 2.05 -13.33
C THR A 10 -0.72 1.27 -14.55
N SER A 11 0.53 1.50 -14.93
CA SER A 11 1.24 0.73 -15.97
C SER A 11 2.51 0.20 -15.34
N ILE A 12 2.67 -1.11 -15.33
CA ILE A 12 3.76 -1.80 -14.63
C ILE A 12 4.64 -2.45 -15.69
N SER A 13 5.92 -2.09 -15.69
CA SER A 13 6.92 -2.63 -16.61
C SER A 13 7.87 -3.54 -15.85
N HIS A 14 7.99 -4.79 -16.30
CA HIS A 14 8.96 -5.74 -15.79
C HIS A 14 10.10 -5.85 -16.80
N VAL A 15 11.33 -5.63 -16.34
CA VAL A 15 12.52 -5.67 -17.19
C VAL A 15 13.55 -6.59 -16.55
N ARG A 16 13.76 -7.76 -17.15
CA ARG A 16 14.87 -8.65 -16.82
C ARG A 16 15.98 -8.44 -17.85
N ARG A 17 17.19 -8.13 -17.39
CA ARG A 17 18.33 -7.80 -18.26
C ARG A 17 19.22 -9.00 -18.60
N THR A 18 19.24 -10.03 -17.75
CA THR A 18 20.17 -11.17 -17.85
C THR A 18 19.44 -12.48 -17.51
N PRO A 19 19.74 -13.63 -18.14
CA PRO A 19 20.70 -13.84 -19.25
C PRO A 19 20.21 -13.32 -20.61
N LEU A 20 18.90 -13.12 -20.78
CA LEU A 20 18.27 -12.53 -21.96
C LEU A 20 17.49 -11.28 -21.54
N LYS A 21 17.51 -10.25 -22.40
CA LYS A 21 16.72 -9.03 -22.19
C LYS A 21 15.25 -9.33 -22.50
N ASN A 22 14.44 -9.50 -21.46
CA ASN A 22 13.00 -9.63 -21.56
C ASN A 22 12.34 -8.42 -20.90
N ALA A 23 11.43 -7.77 -21.62
CA ALA A 23 10.65 -6.67 -21.09
C ALA A 23 9.19 -6.87 -21.45
N PHE A 24 8.29 -6.68 -20.48
CA PHE A 24 6.86 -6.64 -20.74
C PHE A 24 6.22 -5.55 -19.89
N THR A 25 5.17 -4.94 -20.42
CA THR A 25 4.38 -3.92 -19.73
C THR A 25 2.93 -4.31 -19.76
N TYR A 26 2.27 -4.20 -18.61
CA TYR A 26 0.82 -4.42 -18.51
C TYR A 26 0.16 -3.28 -17.74
N ARG A 27 -1.14 -3.13 -17.95
CA ARG A 27 -1.97 -2.16 -17.24
C ARG A 27 -2.58 -2.84 -16.02
N SER A 28 -2.64 -2.10 -14.93
CA SER A 28 -3.31 -2.49 -13.70
C SER A 28 -4.03 -1.28 -13.11
N TYR A 29 -4.53 -1.45 -11.89
CA TYR A 29 -5.00 -0.37 -11.05
C TYR A 29 -4.41 -0.54 -9.64
N SER A 30 -4.21 0.59 -8.96
CA SER A 30 -3.76 0.62 -7.57
C SER A 30 -4.74 1.46 -6.75
N TRP A 31 -4.94 1.06 -5.51
CA TRP A 31 -5.76 1.77 -4.54
C TRP A 31 -4.90 2.72 -3.74
N PHE A 32 -5.33 3.97 -3.64
CA PHE A 32 -4.77 4.96 -2.74
C PHE A 32 -5.75 5.18 -1.60
N VAL A 33 -5.35 4.76 -0.39
CA VAL A 33 -6.24 4.62 0.76
C VAL A 33 -5.56 5.15 2.02
N ASP A 34 -6.38 5.64 2.95
CA ASP A 34 -5.95 5.87 4.33
C ASP A 34 -5.85 4.52 5.07
N VAL A 35 -4.70 4.24 5.68
CA VAL A 35 -4.43 2.99 6.39
C VAL A 35 -5.35 2.79 7.60
N ASP A 36 -5.82 3.88 8.23
CA ASP A 36 -6.76 3.78 9.35
C ASP A 36 -8.21 3.57 8.90
N ARG A 37 -8.48 3.84 7.61
CA ARG A 37 -9.82 3.84 7.03
C ARG A 37 -9.87 3.05 5.73
N LEU A 38 -9.33 1.84 5.78
CA LEU A 38 -9.34 0.92 4.65
C LEU A 38 -10.78 0.63 4.18
N PRO A 39 -11.05 0.67 2.86
CA PRO A 39 -12.37 0.39 2.35
C PRO A 39 -12.73 -1.07 2.62
N ARG A 40 -13.94 -1.29 3.16
CA ARG A 40 -14.46 -2.62 3.48
C ARG A 40 -15.68 -2.89 2.60
N LEU A 41 -15.54 -3.86 1.69
CA LEU A 41 -16.66 -4.27 0.85
C LEU A 41 -17.74 -5.00 1.68
N PRO A 42 -19.01 -4.95 1.23
CA PRO A 42 -20.09 -5.77 1.77
C PRO A 42 -19.70 -7.24 1.83
N PHE A 43 -20.24 -8.01 2.78
CA PHE A 43 -19.82 -9.39 3.06
C PHE A 43 -19.70 -10.27 1.80
N LEU A 44 -20.70 -10.23 0.92
CA LEU A 44 -20.73 -11.01 -0.33
C LEU A 44 -19.64 -10.59 -1.34
N LEU A 45 -19.18 -9.35 -1.27
CA LEU A 45 -18.18 -8.77 -2.16
C LEU A 45 -16.78 -8.72 -1.53
N ARG A 46 -16.62 -9.09 -0.26
CA ARG A 46 -15.30 -9.14 0.42
C ARG A 46 -14.23 -9.91 -0.34
N PRO A 47 -14.54 -11.00 -1.06
CA PRO A 47 -13.52 -11.66 -1.88
C PRO A 47 -12.97 -10.78 -2.99
N LEU A 48 -13.67 -9.73 -3.44
CA LEU A 48 -13.25 -8.90 -4.58
C LEU A 48 -12.18 -7.87 -4.23
N ALA A 49 -12.11 -7.40 -2.99
CA ALA A 49 -11.05 -6.49 -2.54
C ALA A 49 -10.86 -6.58 -1.03
N ALA A 50 -9.63 -6.88 -0.61
CA ALA A 50 -9.21 -6.83 0.77
C ALA A 50 -7.77 -6.32 0.89
N PHE A 51 -7.46 -5.67 2.01
CA PHE A 51 -6.11 -5.27 2.39
C PHE A 51 -5.71 -6.06 3.63
N ARG A 52 -4.50 -6.62 3.63
CA ARG A 52 -3.96 -7.42 4.74
C ARG A 52 -2.52 -7.00 4.99
N ALA A 53 -2.10 -6.97 6.25
CA ALA A 53 -0.72 -6.62 6.60
C ALA A 53 0.31 -7.59 5.98
N ALA A 54 -0.05 -8.87 5.86
CA ALA A 54 0.75 -9.90 5.18
C ALA A 54 1.09 -9.60 3.70
N ASP A 55 0.39 -8.66 3.06
CA ASP A 55 0.63 -8.24 1.67
C ASP A 55 1.58 -7.04 1.55
N HIS A 56 2.08 -6.53 2.69
CA HIS A 56 2.90 -5.34 2.82
C HIS A 56 4.10 -5.60 3.74
N LEU A 57 4.86 -4.55 4.08
CA LEU A 57 6.04 -4.68 4.93
C LEU A 57 5.72 -5.12 6.37
N GLY A 58 6.73 -5.69 7.03
CA GLY A 58 6.73 -5.94 8.47
C GLY A 58 6.12 -7.28 8.86
N ASP A 59 5.51 -7.32 10.04
CA ASP A 59 4.93 -8.51 10.64
C ASP A 59 3.53 -8.79 10.08
N PRO A 60 3.26 -9.95 9.45
CA PRO A 60 1.96 -10.30 8.89
C PRO A 60 0.79 -10.27 9.88
N GLU A 61 1.05 -10.49 11.16
CA GLU A 61 0.04 -10.55 12.23
C GLU A 61 -0.20 -9.18 12.90
N ALA A 62 0.64 -8.19 12.60
CA ALA A 62 0.48 -6.82 13.08
C ALA A 62 -0.42 -5.99 12.15
N GLY A 63 -0.79 -4.78 12.58
CA GLY A 63 -1.49 -3.82 11.72
C GLY A 63 -0.55 -3.15 10.71
N ILE A 64 -1.09 -2.75 9.55
CA ILE A 64 -0.32 -2.02 8.52
C ILE A 64 0.31 -0.75 9.11
N ARG A 65 -0.46 0.07 9.84
CA ARG A 65 0.05 1.27 10.52
C ARG A 65 1.22 0.93 11.45
N SER A 66 1.05 -0.06 12.33
CA SER A 66 2.10 -0.43 13.28
C SER A 66 3.38 -0.94 12.60
N ASN A 67 3.26 -1.62 11.46
CA ASN A 67 4.42 -2.05 10.68
C ASN A 67 5.15 -0.87 10.05
N VAL A 68 4.40 0.07 9.46
CA VAL A 68 4.98 1.30 8.89
C VAL A 68 5.68 2.10 9.97
N GLU A 69 5.02 2.38 11.10
CA GLU A 69 5.62 3.12 12.21
C GLU A 69 6.84 2.42 12.81
N ARG A 70 6.83 1.09 12.90
CA ARG A 70 8.01 0.33 13.34
C ARG A 70 9.18 0.50 12.38
N TYR A 71 8.91 0.43 11.08
CA TYR A 71 9.92 0.65 10.05
C TYR A 71 10.45 2.10 10.07
N LEU A 72 9.58 3.11 10.21
CA LEU A 72 10.02 4.50 10.32
C LEU A 72 11.00 4.70 11.49
N ARG A 73 10.73 4.07 12.65
CA ARG A 73 11.64 4.12 13.80
C ARG A 73 12.99 3.46 13.51
N THR A 74 13.07 2.42 12.68
CA THR A 74 14.37 1.84 12.29
C THR A 74 15.18 2.78 11.40
N GLU A 75 14.50 3.68 10.67
CA GLU A 75 15.12 4.73 9.85
C GLU A 75 15.35 6.04 10.62
N GLY A 76 15.14 6.06 11.95
CA GLY A 76 15.31 7.25 12.80
C GLY A 76 14.23 8.32 12.62
N ILE A 77 13.08 7.96 12.03
CA ILE A 77 11.93 8.84 11.84
C ILE A 77 10.91 8.50 12.92
N GLU A 78 10.65 9.43 13.85
CA GLU A 78 9.63 9.23 14.88
C GLU A 78 8.24 9.63 14.34
N PRO A 79 7.26 8.71 14.32
CA PRO A 79 5.88 9.02 13.95
C PRO A 79 5.19 9.79 15.08
N ASP A 80 4.41 10.81 14.73
CA ASP A 80 3.65 11.65 15.69
C ASP A 80 2.14 11.36 15.70
N GLY A 81 1.72 10.24 15.09
CA GLY A 81 0.32 9.85 14.95
C GLY A 81 -0.38 10.49 13.75
N GLY A 82 0.34 11.20 12.87
CA GLY A 82 -0.23 11.69 11.62
C GLY A 82 -0.75 10.59 10.67
N PRO A 83 -1.50 10.98 9.63
CA PRO A 83 -2.10 10.04 8.71
C PRO A 83 -1.05 9.31 7.87
N ILE A 84 -1.32 8.04 7.56
CA ILE A 84 -0.51 7.22 6.66
C ILE A 84 -1.40 6.84 5.48
N HIS A 85 -1.03 7.29 4.29
CA HIS A 85 -1.72 6.92 3.06
C HIS A 85 -0.91 5.85 2.32
N MET A 86 -1.60 4.87 1.78
CA MET A 86 -1.00 3.71 1.12
C MET A 86 -1.47 3.63 -0.33
N LEU A 87 -0.52 3.50 -1.27
CA LEU A 87 -0.80 3.09 -2.65
C LEU A 87 -0.43 1.62 -2.81
N ALA A 88 -1.41 0.75 -3.04
CA ALA A 88 -1.18 -0.69 -3.20
C ALA A 88 -2.24 -1.37 -4.06
N SER A 89 -1.94 -2.58 -4.53
CA SER A 89 -2.97 -3.46 -5.10
C SER A 89 -3.76 -4.15 -3.98
N ALA A 90 -5.08 -4.20 -4.11
CA ALA A 90 -5.93 -4.98 -3.20
C ALA A 90 -5.89 -6.46 -3.57
N ARG A 91 -6.10 -7.33 -2.59
CA ARG A 91 -6.26 -8.76 -2.78
C ARG A 91 -7.62 -9.06 -3.42
N VAL A 92 -7.62 -9.81 -4.52
CA VAL A 92 -8.81 -10.20 -5.29
C VAL A 92 -8.87 -11.73 -5.32
N PHE A 93 -9.99 -12.31 -4.91
CA PHE A 93 -10.23 -13.74 -4.73
C PHE A 93 -9.14 -14.47 -3.94
N GLY A 94 -8.57 -13.80 -2.95
CA GLY A 94 -7.49 -14.38 -2.14
C GLY A 94 -6.09 -14.26 -2.73
N TYR A 95 -5.92 -13.63 -3.90
CA TYR A 95 -4.62 -13.43 -4.53
C TYR A 95 -4.29 -11.94 -4.65
N VAL A 96 -3.02 -11.59 -4.51
CA VAL A 96 -2.55 -10.22 -4.76
C VAL A 96 -1.28 -10.29 -5.60
N PHE A 97 -1.27 -9.54 -6.70
CA PHE A 97 -0.05 -9.26 -7.45
C PHE A 97 0.28 -7.78 -7.22
N ASN A 98 0.93 -7.50 -6.10
CA ASN A 98 1.27 -6.15 -5.70
C ASN A 98 2.74 -5.87 -6.06
N PRO A 99 3.03 -5.13 -7.14
CA PRO A 99 4.42 -4.91 -7.57
C PRO A 99 5.21 -4.03 -6.59
N LEU A 100 4.51 -3.15 -5.86
CA LEU A 100 5.08 -2.21 -4.90
C LEU A 100 3.96 -1.66 -4.03
N THR A 101 4.23 -1.43 -2.75
CA THR A 101 3.44 -0.56 -1.89
C THR A 101 4.23 0.70 -1.56
N LEU A 102 3.58 1.85 -1.65
CA LEU A 102 4.13 3.15 -1.23
C LEU A 102 3.34 3.69 -0.03
N PHE A 103 4.03 4.33 0.92
CA PHE A 103 3.42 4.85 2.15
C PHE A 103 3.77 6.33 2.35
N TRP A 104 2.83 7.23 2.05
CA TRP A 104 2.98 8.64 2.39
C TRP A 104 2.66 8.82 3.87
N CYS A 105 3.68 9.13 4.65
CA CYS A 105 3.58 9.34 6.08
C CYS A 105 3.59 10.84 6.35
N TYR A 106 2.50 11.35 6.90
CA TYR A 106 2.34 12.75 7.24
C TYR A 106 2.53 12.93 8.75
N ARG A 107 2.94 14.14 9.13
CA ARG A 107 2.85 14.61 10.51
C ARG A 107 1.40 14.92 10.89
N SER A 108 1.13 14.95 12.17
CA SER A 108 -0.12 15.44 12.76
C SER A 108 -0.46 16.88 12.32
N SER A 109 0.56 17.69 12.01
CA SER A 109 0.43 19.04 11.43
C SER A 109 -0.08 19.05 9.98
N GLY A 110 -0.08 17.91 9.30
CA GLY A 110 -0.44 17.76 7.89
C GLY A 110 0.74 17.87 6.90
N GLU A 111 1.96 18.13 7.39
CA GLU A 111 3.16 18.14 6.57
C GLU A 111 3.55 16.72 6.14
N LEU A 112 3.96 16.53 4.88
CA LEU A 112 4.51 15.24 4.43
C LEU A 112 5.90 15.03 5.02
N GLN A 113 6.06 13.99 5.84
CA GLN A 113 7.33 13.67 6.49
C GLN A 113 8.21 12.78 5.61
N CYS A 114 7.63 11.75 4.99
CA CYS A 114 8.33 10.81 4.10
C CYS A 114 7.36 10.01 3.22
N VAL A 115 7.92 9.27 2.24
CA VAL A 115 7.23 8.38 1.29
C VAL A 115 7.94 7.02 1.22
#